data_AF-A0A420E887-F1
#
_entry.id   AF-A0A420E887-F1
#
_cell.length_a   1.000
_cell.length_b   1.000
_cell.length_c   1.000
_cell.angle_alpha   90.00
_cell.angle_beta   90.00
_cell.angle_gamma   90.00
#
_symmetry.space_group_name_H-M   'P 1'
#
loop_
_entity.id
_entity.type
_entity.pdbx_description
1 polymer ?
#
loop_
_entity_poly.entity_id
_entity_poly.type
_entity_poly.pdbx_seq_one_letter_code
_entity_poly.pdbx_strand_id
1 'polypeptide(L)'
;MNKSWELIGDTFSFFLRHFVAITLIVLPFTLVFESANMLLDSQAFKESVGEMAWLTFAVRLGLTPIYQGALLLYLRSQLNGENWPIAECFKKSLTIWRPLFLVTVMCFAAVVMGLSLFIIPGIIVASRILIADVFCVVERRTPVEAMKASWQATHPLRWPILSGILILAGVSLLPVWMVQQALINESASQMTFLLSQIVGGLLDSLFVVFSFRVYNETLKQTPEPV
;
A
#
# COMPACT_ATOMS: atom_id res chain seq x y z
N MET A 1 6.40 6.13 -25.90
CA MET A 1 6.91 6.31 -24.53
C MET A 1 6.93 4.96 -23.84
N ASN A 2 7.87 4.67 -22.95
CA ASN A 2 7.89 3.39 -22.21
C ASN A 2 6.65 3.36 -21.29
N LYS A 3 5.77 2.35 -21.43
CA LYS A 3 4.51 2.22 -20.68
C LYS A 3 4.67 2.38 -19.17
N SER A 4 5.82 1.95 -18.66
CA SER A 4 6.23 2.10 -17.26
C SER A 4 6.23 3.57 -16.81
N TRP A 5 6.78 4.46 -17.63
CA TRP A 5 6.88 5.89 -17.33
C TRP A 5 5.51 6.58 -17.33
N GLU A 6 4.63 6.17 -18.23
CA GLU A 6 3.24 6.65 -18.26
C GLU A 6 2.51 6.28 -16.96
N LEU A 7 2.59 5.01 -16.53
CA LEU A 7 1.95 4.55 -15.30
C LEU A 7 2.47 5.27 -14.05
N ILE A 8 3.79 5.44 -13.96
CA ILE A 8 4.42 6.14 -12.83
C ILE A 8 4.06 7.63 -12.86
N GLY A 9 4.16 8.29 -14.01
CA GLY A 9 3.82 9.71 -14.16
C GLY A 9 2.36 10.00 -13.81
N ASP A 10 1.44 9.15 -14.24
CA ASP A 10 0.02 9.24 -13.89
C ASP A 10 -0.22 9.00 -12.40
N THR A 11 0.55 8.09 -11.79
CA THR A 11 0.49 7.80 -10.35
C THR A 11 0.92 9.02 -9.54
N PHE A 12 2.08 9.61 -9.84
CA PHE A 12 2.57 10.81 -9.16
C PHE A 12 1.63 12.00 -9.35
N SER A 13 1.20 12.24 -10.59
CA SER A 13 0.29 13.35 -10.90
C SER A 13 -1.04 13.21 -10.15
N PHE A 14 -1.55 11.98 -10.04
CA PHE A 14 -2.77 11.71 -9.29
C PHE A 14 -2.57 11.84 -7.78
N PHE A 15 -1.47 11.29 -7.25
CA PHE A 15 -1.11 11.40 -5.84
C PHE A 15 -1.03 12.87 -5.40
N LEU A 16 -0.36 13.71 -6.20
CA LEU A 16 -0.24 15.14 -5.93
C LEU A 16 -1.58 15.87 -6.05
N ARG A 17 -2.39 15.54 -7.07
CA ARG A 17 -3.73 16.13 -7.25
C ARG A 17 -4.66 15.83 -6.08
N HIS A 18 -4.60 14.62 -5.53
CA HIS A 18 -5.46 14.17 -4.43
C HIS A 18 -4.73 14.14 -3.08
N PHE A 19 -3.60 14.84 -2.96
CA PHE A 19 -2.69 14.75 -1.82
C PHE A 19 -3.39 15.00 -0.48
N VAL A 20 -4.27 16.00 -0.42
CA VAL A 20 -5.02 16.34 0.80
C VAL A 20 -5.94 15.19 1.22
N ALA A 21 -6.70 14.60 0.28
CA ALA A 21 -7.60 13.50 0.58
C ALA A 21 -6.85 12.23 0.99
N ILE A 22 -5.77 11.92 0.27
CA ILE A 22 -4.88 10.79 0.61
C ILE A 22 -4.31 10.97 2.02
N THR A 23 -3.80 12.17 2.33
CA THR A 23 -3.29 12.51 3.66
C THR A 23 -4.38 12.37 4.72
N LEU A 24 -5.58 12.91 4.51
CA LEU A 24 -6.68 12.79 5.47
C LEU A 24 -7.11 11.34 5.72
N ILE A 25 -6.97 10.45 4.73
CA ILE A 25 -7.27 9.02 4.87
C ILE A 25 -6.14 8.28 5.61
N VAL A 26 -4.88 8.55 5.26
CA VAL A 26 -3.72 7.74 5.70
C VAL A 26 -3.11 8.26 7.01
N LEU A 27 -3.13 9.58 7.23
CA LEU A 27 -2.49 10.24 8.37
C LEU A 27 -3.00 9.73 9.73
N PRO A 28 -4.32 9.56 9.98
CA PRO A 28 -4.79 9.11 11.30
C PRO A 28 -4.24 7.73 11.67
N PHE A 29 -4.14 6.82 10.68
CA PHE A 29 -3.65 5.46 10.90
C PHE A 29 -2.14 5.45 11.08
N THR A 30 -1.41 6.18 10.25
CA THR A 30 0.05 6.28 10.34
C THR A 30 0.46 6.95 11.65
N LEU A 31 -0.21 8.04 12.04
CA LEU A 31 0.05 8.74 13.30
C LEU A 31 -0.13 7.82 14.50
N VAL A 32 -1.27 7.12 14.57
CA VAL A 32 -1.56 6.18 15.68
C VAL A 32 -0.53 5.05 15.71
N PHE A 33 -0.22 4.47 14.55
CA PHE A 33 0.70 3.35 14.46
C PHE A 33 2.13 3.74 14.84
N GLU A 34 2.67 4.81 14.27
CA GLU A 34 4.04 5.24 14.55
C GLU A 34 4.20 5.79 15.97
N SER A 35 3.16 6.44 16.52
CA SER A 35 3.17 6.85 17.93
C SER A 35 3.19 5.64 18.86
N ALA A 36 2.42 4.59 18.56
CA ALA A 36 2.43 3.34 19.32
C ALA A 36 3.80 2.66 19.25
N ASN A 37 4.43 2.61 18.06
CA ASN A 37 5.80 2.06 17.92
C ASN A 37 6.82 2.85 18.74
N MET A 38 6.75 4.19 18.71
CA MET A 38 7.66 5.04 19.47
C MET A 38 7.55 4.80 20.99
N LEU A 39 6.32 4.64 21.51
CA LEU A 39 6.08 4.36 22.93
C LEU A 39 6.66 3.00 23.34
N LEU A 40 6.50 1.99 22.48
CA LEU A 40 7.01 0.65 22.74
C LEU A 40 8.53 0.59 22.64
N ASP A 41 9.16 1.33 21.73
CA ASP A 41 10.63 1.38 21.61
C ASP A 41 11.31 2.25 22.70
N SER A 42 10.52 2.92 23.54
CA SER A 42 11.03 3.69 24.67
C SER A 42 11.76 2.81 25.69
N GLN A 43 12.76 3.39 26.38
CA GLN A 43 13.59 2.66 27.36
C GLN A 43 12.78 1.93 28.45
N ALA A 44 11.55 2.36 28.74
CA ALA A 44 10.68 1.73 29.72
C ALA A 44 10.20 0.32 29.31
N PHE A 45 10.21 -0.01 28.01
CA PHE A 45 9.69 -1.26 27.48
C PHE A 45 10.77 -2.14 26.82
N LYS A 46 12.04 -1.70 26.75
CA LYS A 46 13.12 -2.37 25.98
C LYS A 46 13.32 -3.86 26.26
N GLU A 47 13.05 -4.35 27.47
CA GLU A 47 13.13 -5.78 27.79
C GLU A 47 11.95 -6.60 27.22
N SER A 48 10.81 -5.97 26.93
CA SER A 48 9.60 -6.61 26.37
C SER A 48 9.35 -6.28 24.88
N VAL A 49 10.15 -5.39 24.25
CA VAL A 49 9.97 -4.99 22.84
C VAL A 49 10.05 -6.16 21.88
N GLY A 50 11.02 -7.07 22.10
CA GLY A 50 11.14 -8.30 21.29
C GLY A 50 9.90 -9.19 21.41
N GLU A 51 9.27 -9.21 22.59
CA GLU A 51 8.06 -9.98 22.86
C GLU A 51 6.78 -9.30 22.38
N MET A 52 6.77 -7.99 22.11
CA MET A 52 5.58 -7.26 21.64
C MET A 52 5.61 -6.87 20.16
N ALA A 53 6.71 -7.12 19.45
CA ALA A 53 6.83 -6.80 18.02
C ALA A 53 5.78 -7.49 17.13
N TRP A 54 5.34 -8.69 17.51
CA TRP A 54 4.25 -9.38 16.79
C TRP A 54 2.89 -8.68 16.99
N LEU A 55 2.68 -8.02 18.14
CA LEU A 55 1.44 -7.30 18.44
C LEU A 55 1.34 -6.03 17.60
N THR A 56 2.42 -5.24 17.51
CA THR A 56 2.44 -4.05 16.64
C THR A 56 2.25 -4.44 15.18
N PHE A 57 2.90 -5.52 14.74
CA PHE A 57 2.70 -6.08 13.41
C PHE A 57 1.25 -6.51 13.18
N ALA A 58 0.64 -7.25 14.11
CA ALA A 58 -0.75 -7.70 14.01
C ALA A 58 -1.74 -6.54 13.95
N VAL A 59 -1.53 -5.50 14.77
CA VAL A 59 -2.33 -4.28 14.75
C VAL A 59 -2.19 -3.56 13.41
N ARG A 60 -0.96 -3.40 12.90
CA ARG A 60 -0.71 -2.80 11.58
C ARG A 60 -1.47 -3.56 10.49
N LEU A 61 -1.30 -4.89 10.47
CA LEU A 61 -1.90 -5.78 9.49
C LEU A 61 -3.44 -5.74 9.54
N GLY A 62 -4.03 -5.58 10.72
CA GLY A 62 -5.49 -5.41 10.89
C GLY A 62 -6.01 -4.04 10.47
N LEU A 63 -5.23 -2.98 10.68
CA LEU A 63 -5.60 -1.61 10.32
C LEU A 63 -5.38 -1.30 8.83
N THR A 64 -4.40 -1.94 8.20
CA THR A 64 -4.04 -1.73 6.79
C THR A 64 -5.23 -1.83 5.82
N PRO A 65 -6.06 -2.89 5.87
CA PRO A 65 -7.27 -3.00 5.05
C PRO A 65 -8.24 -1.83 5.20
N ILE A 66 -8.33 -1.21 6.38
CA ILE A 66 -9.30 -0.14 6.64
C ILE A 66 -8.96 1.09 5.80
N TYR A 67 -7.74 1.61 5.94
CA TYR A 67 -7.33 2.82 5.21
C TYR A 67 -7.07 2.51 3.73
N GLN A 68 -6.53 1.33 3.38
CA GLN A 68 -6.33 0.93 1.98
C GLN A 68 -7.65 0.80 1.24
N GLY A 69 -8.65 0.13 1.85
CA GLY A 69 -9.98 0.01 1.26
C GLY A 69 -10.67 1.36 1.11
N ALA A 70 -10.54 2.25 2.10
CA ALA A 70 -11.09 3.60 2.03
C ALA A 70 -10.43 4.42 0.92
N LEU A 71 -9.10 4.32 0.77
CA LEU A 71 -8.36 4.97 -0.30
C LEU A 71 -8.80 4.43 -1.66
N LEU A 72 -8.84 3.11 -1.87
CA LEU A 72 -9.30 2.51 -3.13
C LEU A 72 -10.73 2.91 -3.50
N LEU A 73 -11.65 2.95 -2.53
CA LEU A 73 -13.02 3.40 -2.75
C LEU A 73 -13.10 4.89 -3.09
N TYR A 74 -12.28 5.72 -2.44
CA TYR A 74 -12.15 7.14 -2.79
C TYR A 74 -11.66 7.30 -4.23
N LEU A 75 -10.59 6.58 -4.62
CA LEU A 75 -10.04 6.61 -5.97
C LEU A 75 -11.08 6.22 -7.03
N ARG A 76 -11.81 5.12 -6.78
CA ARG A 76 -12.92 4.65 -7.63
C ARG A 76 -14.00 5.72 -7.76
N SER A 77 -14.41 6.32 -6.65
CA SER A 77 -15.47 7.32 -6.62
C SER A 77 -15.11 8.59 -7.41
N GLN A 78 -13.85 9.02 -7.33
CA GLN A 78 -13.35 10.17 -8.08
C GLN A 78 -13.30 9.89 -9.59
N LEU A 79 -12.88 8.70 -10.01
CA LEU A 79 -12.86 8.34 -11.44
C LEU A 79 -14.25 8.16 -12.04
N ASN A 80 -15.21 7.65 -11.26
CA ASN A 80 -16.58 7.43 -11.71
C ASN A 80 -17.46 8.70 -11.62
N GLY A 81 -16.95 9.81 -11.09
CA GLY A 81 -17.72 11.04 -10.87
C GLY A 81 -18.73 10.96 -9.71
N GLU A 82 -18.69 9.90 -8.90
CA GLU A 82 -19.59 9.67 -7.75
C GLU A 82 -19.28 10.62 -6.58
N ASN A 83 -18.03 11.08 -6.46
CA ASN A 83 -17.56 12.09 -5.48
C ASN A 83 -17.95 11.84 -4.02
N TRP A 84 -17.82 10.60 -3.55
CA TRP A 84 -18.12 10.20 -2.19
C TRP A 84 -17.25 10.95 -1.16
N PRO A 85 -17.82 11.36 -0.03
CA PRO A 85 -17.04 11.91 1.06
C PRO A 85 -16.15 10.83 1.70
N ILE A 86 -15.02 11.25 2.27
CA ILE A 86 -14.03 10.36 2.92
C ILE A 86 -14.70 9.49 3.99
N ALA A 87 -15.61 10.05 4.77
CA ALA A 87 -16.35 9.32 5.81
C ALA A 87 -17.19 8.16 5.24
N GLU A 88 -17.78 8.32 4.06
CA GLU A 88 -18.52 7.26 3.38
C GLU A 88 -17.58 6.16 2.87
N CYS A 89 -16.39 6.54 2.37
CA CYS A 89 -15.36 5.59 1.95
C CYS A 89 -14.91 4.71 3.13
N PHE A 90 -14.72 5.28 4.32
CA PHE A 90 -14.43 4.51 5.53
C PHE A 90 -15.56 3.57 5.94
N LYS A 91 -16.81 4.07 5.94
CA LYS A 91 -17.97 3.24 6.27
C LYS A 91 -18.06 2.02 5.36
N LYS A 92 -17.92 2.21 4.05
CA LYS A 92 -17.91 1.10 3.07
C LYS A 92 -16.69 0.20 3.23
N SER A 93 -15.50 0.74 3.48
CA SER A 93 -14.28 -0.04 3.75
C SER A 93 -14.47 -1.01 4.92
N LEU A 94 -15.10 -0.56 6.01
CA LEU A 94 -15.40 -1.42 7.16
C LEU A 94 -16.32 -2.60 6.81
N THR A 95 -17.27 -2.42 5.89
CA THR A 95 -18.15 -3.53 5.45
C THR A 95 -17.42 -4.63 4.68
N ILE A 96 -16.30 -4.29 4.04
CA ILE A 96 -15.47 -5.23 3.27
C ILE A 96 -14.15 -5.55 3.98
N TRP A 97 -14.03 -5.20 5.27
CA TRP A 97 -12.79 -5.37 6.02
C TRP A 97 -12.32 -6.81 6.06
N ARG A 98 -13.22 -7.78 6.35
CA ARG A 98 -12.87 -9.20 6.44
C ARG A 98 -12.26 -9.77 5.15
N PRO A 99 -12.93 -9.68 3.97
CA PRO A 99 -12.34 -10.21 2.74
C PRO A 99 -11.05 -9.46 2.37
N LEU A 100 -10.97 -8.15 2.58
CA LEU A 100 -9.77 -7.38 2.27
C LEU A 100 -8.59 -7.75 3.20
N PHE A 101 -8.84 -7.94 4.50
CA PHE A 101 -7.85 -8.45 5.45
C PHE A 101 -7.28 -9.80 5.01
N LEU A 102 -8.15 -10.74 4.60
CA LEU A 102 -7.69 -12.04 4.09
C LEU A 102 -6.83 -11.89 2.83
N VAL A 103 -7.20 -11.02 1.89
CA VAL A 103 -6.37 -10.72 0.71
C VAL A 103 -5.02 -10.15 1.13
N THR A 104 -5.00 -9.16 2.04
CA THR A 104 -3.75 -8.57 2.54
C THR A 104 -2.85 -9.62 3.17
N VAL A 105 -3.38 -10.50 4.02
CA VAL A 105 -2.63 -11.61 4.65
C VAL A 105 -2.10 -12.58 3.61
N MET A 106 -2.92 -13.01 2.65
CA MET A 106 -2.51 -13.94 1.60
C MET A 106 -1.45 -13.33 0.69
N CYS A 107 -1.58 -12.05 0.33
CA CYS A 107 -0.59 -11.32 -0.46
C CYS A 107 0.72 -11.20 0.30
N PHE A 108 0.67 -10.79 1.57
CA PHE A 108 1.85 -10.70 2.42
C PHE A 108 2.56 -12.06 2.52
N ALA A 109 1.82 -13.13 2.82
CA ALA A 109 2.37 -14.48 2.88
C ALA A 109 3.01 -14.92 1.56
N ALA A 110 2.36 -14.64 0.42
CA ALA A 110 2.89 -14.98 -0.91
C ALA A 110 4.20 -14.23 -1.21
N VAL A 111 4.28 -12.94 -0.89
CA VAL A 111 5.49 -12.14 -1.08
C VAL A 111 6.61 -12.63 -0.17
N VAL A 112 6.33 -12.87 1.13
CA VAL A 112 7.32 -13.37 2.08
C VAL A 112 7.84 -14.75 1.67
N MET A 113 6.96 -15.67 1.26
CA MET A 113 7.37 -16.98 0.73
C MET A 113 8.25 -16.83 -0.52
N GLY A 114 7.88 -15.94 -1.44
CA GLY A 114 8.65 -15.67 -2.65
C GLY A 114 10.05 -15.13 -2.32
N LEU A 115 10.13 -14.13 -1.43
CA LEU A 115 11.39 -13.54 -0.97
C LEU A 115 12.27 -14.53 -0.19
N SER A 116 11.65 -15.43 0.59
CA SER A 116 12.35 -16.47 1.36
C SER A 116 13.01 -17.52 0.47
N LEU A 117 12.45 -17.76 -0.73
CA LEU A 117 13.10 -18.58 -1.74
C LEU A 117 14.25 -17.81 -2.38
N PHE A 118 13.95 -16.65 -2.98
CA PHE A 118 14.94 -15.72 -3.54
C PHE A 118 14.31 -14.32 -3.74
N ILE A 119 15.14 -13.27 -3.75
CA ILE A 119 14.67 -11.89 -3.95
C ILE A 119 13.87 -11.74 -5.26
N ILE A 120 14.38 -12.29 -6.38
CA ILE A 120 13.75 -12.15 -7.70
C ILE A 120 12.33 -12.76 -7.75
N PRO A 121 12.10 -14.03 -7.38
CA PRO A 121 10.77 -14.61 -7.22
C PRO A 121 9.83 -13.80 -6.33
N GLY A 122 10.30 -13.27 -5.20
CA GLY A 122 9.49 -12.44 -4.33
C GLY A 122 8.97 -11.16 -4.99
N ILE A 123 9.83 -10.46 -5.73
CA ILE A 123 9.44 -9.24 -6.46
C ILE A 123 8.50 -9.59 -7.63
N ILE A 124 8.75 -10.71 -8.34
CA ILE A 124 7.83 -11.19 -9.37
C ILE A 124 6.46 -11.45 -8.75
N VAL A 125 6.37 -12.21 -7.65
CA VAL A 125 5.10 -12.48 -6.97
C VAL A 125 4.40 -11.18 -6.58
N ALA A 126 5.10 -10.24 -5.95
CA ALA A 126 4.57 -8.92 -5.59
C ALA A 126 3.97 -8.18 -6.80
N SER A 127 4.68 -8.17 -7.94
CA SER A 127 4.18 -7.54 -9.17
C SER A 127 2.90 -8.18 -9.70
N ARG A 128 2.74 -9.49 -9.54
CA ARG A 128 1.64 -10.25 -10.13
C ARG A 128 0.37 -10.19 -9.28
N ILE A 129 0.52 -10.00 -7.97
CA ILE A 129 -0.59 -9.84 -7.02
C ILE A 129 -0.87 -8.38 -6.62
N LEU A 130 -0.15 -7.43 -7.22
CA LEU A 130 -0.21 -6.00 -6.89
C LEU A 130 -1.64 -5.45 -6.81
N ILE A 131 -2.52 -5.89 -7.71
CA ILE A 131 -3.89 -5.36 -7.87
C ILE A 131 -4.96 -6.28 -7.27
N ALA A 132 -4.57 -7.27 -6.49
CA ALA A 132 -5.52 -8.21 -5.86
C ALA A 132 -6.46 -7.50 -4.87
N ASP A 133 -5.96 -6.52 -4.12
CA ASP A 133 -6.76 -5.66 -3.26
C ASP A 133 -7.82 -4.88 -4.04
N VAL A 134 -7.47 -4.36 -5.22
CA VAL A 134 -8.39 -3.64 -6.11
C VAL A 134 -9.52 -4.56 -6.59
N PHE A 135 -9.21 -5.79 -7.04
CA PHE A 135 -10.24 -6.77 -7.41
C PHE A 135 -11.17 -7.12 -6.25
N CYS A 136 -10.63 -7.23 -5.03
CA CYS A 136 -11.43 -7.49 -3.84
C CYS A 136 -12.36 -6.32 -3.50
N VAL A 137 -11.89 -5.07 -3.63
CA VAL A 137 -12.65 -3.87 -3.25
C VAL A 137 -13.64 -3.46 -4.33
N VAL A 138 -13.21 -3.40 -5.59
CA VAL A 138 -13.98 -2.85 -6.72
C VAL A 138 -14.95 -3.88 -7.27
N GLU A 139 -14.51 -5.12 -7.45
CA GLU A 139 -15.31 -6.21 -8.03
C GLU A 139 -15.91 -7.15 -6.98
N ARG A 140 -15.64 -6.94 -5.68
CA ARG A 140 -16.13 -7.78 -4.58
C ARG A 140 -15.79 -9.27 -4.73
N ARG A 141 -14.67 -9.58 -5.40
CA ARG A 141 -14.20 -10.96 -5.55
C ARG A 141 -13.81 -11.56 -4.20
N THR A 142 -13.96 -12.87 -4.05
CA THR A 142 -13.42 -13.57 -2.87
C THR A 142 -11.90 -13.49 -2.84
N PRO A 143 -11.23 -13.67 -1.68
CA PRO A 143 -9.79 -13.47 -1.59
C PRO A 143 -8.95 -14.30 -2.59
N VAL A 144 -9.32 -15.57 -2.76
CA VAL A 144 -8.64 -16.47 -3.70
C VAL A 144 -8.89 -16.04 -5.15
N GLU A 145 -10.12 -15.65 -5.49
CA GLU A 145 -10.46 -15.17 -6.82
C GLU A 145 -9.76 -13.85 -7.15
N ALA A 146 -9.63 -12.95 -6.18
CA ALA A 146 -8.96 -11.68 -6.34
C ALA A 146 -7.46 -11.86 -6.65
N MET A 147 -6.78 -12.78 -5.96
CA MET A 147 -5.39 -13.13 -6.26
C MET A 147 -5.23 -13.75 -7.65
N LYS A 148 -6.12 -14.69 -8.02
CA LYS A 148 -6.12 -15.31 -9.36
C LYS A 148 -6.36 -14.27 -10.47
N ALA A 149 -7.33 -13.37 -10.25
CA ALA A 149 -7.66 -12.28 -11.17
C ALA A 149 -6.47 -11.35 -11.36
N SER A 150 -5.83 -10.91 -10.27
CA SER A 150 -4.63 -10.09 -10.32
C SER A 150 -3.51 -10.80 -11.10
N TRP A 151 -3.29 -12.08 -10.84
CA TRP A 151 -2.27 -12.84 -11.54
C TRP A 151 -2.55 -12.89 -13.05
N GLN A 152 -3.78 -13.12 -13.47
CA GLN A 152 -4.10 -13.16 -14.91
C GLN A 152 -3.99 -11.77 -15.54
N ALA A 153 -4.63 -10.76 -14.93
CA ALA A 153 -4.73 -9.41 -15.45
C ALA A 153 -3.38 -8.69 -15.57
N THR A 154 -2.44 -8.95 -14.66
CA THR A 154 -1.12 -8.29 -14.69
C THR A 154 -0.15 -8.89 -15.73
N HIS A 155 -0.51 -9.97 -16.43
CA HIS A 155 0.43 -10.71 -17.29
C HIS A 155 0.93 -9.89 -18.49
N PRO A 156 0.05 -9.18 -19.22
CA PRO A 156 0.47 -8.34 -20.34
C PRO A 156 1.37 -7.17 -19.91
N LEU A 157 1.22 -6.71 -18.66
CA LEU A 157 1.91 -5.56 -18.09
C LEU A 157 3.06 -5.94 -17.14
N ARG A 158 3.55 -7.20 -17.17
CA ARG A 158 4.53 -7.70 -16.20
C ARG A 158 5.78 -6.82 -16.07
N TRP A 159 6.35 -6.35 -17.18
CA TRP A 159 7.58 -5.53 -17.15
C TRP A 159 7.30 -4.08 -16.73
N PRO A 160 6.25 -3.41 -17.26
CA PRO A 160 5.84 -2.11 -16.73
C PRO A 160 5.55 -2.11 -15.23
N ILE A 161 4.84 -3.12 -14.73
CA ILE A 161 4.51 -3.22 -13.31
C ILE A 161 5.76 -3.47 -12.48
N LEU A 162 6.62 -4.39 -12.91
CA LEU A 162 7.87 -4.70 -12.20
C LEU A 162 8.76 -3.47 -12.06
N SER A 163 8.99 -2.74 -13.16
CA SER A 163 9.78 -1.52 -13.14
C SER A 163 9.13 -0.40 -12.33
N GLY A 164 7.80 -0.26 -12.40
CA GLY A 164 7.04 0.68 -11.58
C GLY A 164 7.19 0.41 -10.09
N ILE A 165 7.07 -0.85 -9.65
CA ILE A 165 7.30 -1.25 -8.26
C ILE A 165 8.73 -0.92 -7.81
N LEU A 166 9.73 -1.26 -8.62
CA LEU A 166 11.14 -0.99 -8.27
C LEU A 166 11.43 0.51 -8.16
N ILE A 167 10.91 1.32 -9.09
CA ILE A 167 11.09 2.76 -9.07
C ILE A 167 10.36 3.39 -7.88
N LEU A 168 9.10 3.00 -7.63
CA LEU A 168 8.33 3.50 -6.50
C LEU A 168 8.94 3.09 -5.16
N ALA A 169 9.44 1.85 -5.05
CA ALA A 169 10.18 1.40 -3.88
C ALA A 169 11.46 2.22 -3.68
N GLY A 170 12.20 2.51 -4.75
CA GLY A 170 13.37 3.40 -4.68
C GLY A 170 13.02 4.80 -4.21
N VAL A 171 11.96 5.41 -4.76
CA VAL A 171 11.54 6.78 -4.43
C VAL A 171 10.93 6.89 -3.03
N SER A 172 10.26 5.84 -2.53
CA SER A 172 9.66 5.84 -1.19
C SER A 172 10.67 5.44 -0.11
N LEU A 173 11.40 4.33 -0.30
CA LEU A 173 12.24 3.74 0.74
C LEU A 173 13.59 4.41 0.89
N LEU A 174 14.28 4.75 -0.22
CA LEU A 174 15.64 5.29 -0.14
C LEU A 174 15.70 6.63 0.59
N PRO A 175 14.84 7.63 0.30
CA PRO A 175 14.90 8.91 1.01
C PRO A 175 14.58 8.76 2.49
N VAL A 176 13.58 7.95 2.85
CA VAL A 176 13.20 7.69 4.24
C VAL A 176 14.36 7.03 4.99
N TRP A 177 14.97 6.01 4.40
CA TRP A 177 16.13 5.33 4.99
C TRP A 177 17.33 6.29 5.15
N MET A 178 17.64 7.10 4.13
CA MET A 178 18.73 8.08 4.20
C MET A 178 18.49 9.11 5.31
N VAL A 179 17.26 9.63 5.43
CA VAL A 179 16.89 10.55 6.51
C VAL A 179 17.04 9.88 7.86
N GLN A 180 16.55 8.65 8.03
CA GLN A 180 16.70 7.91 9.29
C GLN A 180 18.19 7.76 9.67
N GLN A 181 19.06 7.40 8.72
CA GLN A 181 20.50 7.27 9.01
C GLN A 181 21.12 8.60 9.41
N ALA A 182 20.75 9.70 8.76
CA ALA A 182 21.20 11.03 9.17
C ALA A 182 20.73 11.38 10.59
N LEU A 183 19.46 11.10 10.91
CA LEU A 183 18.88 11.33 12.23
C LEU A 183 19.56 10.49 13.32
N ILE A 184 19.94 9.24 13.02
CA ILE A 184 20.70 8.38 13.94
C ILE A 184 22.08 8.99 14.22
N ASN A 185 22.78 9.42 13.17
CA ASN A 185 24.12 10.00 13.30
C ASN A 185 24.11 11.31 14.10
N GLU A 186 23.05 12.12 13.97
CA GLU A 186 22.89 13.38 14.71
C GLU A 186 22.28 13.19 16.11
N SER A 187 22.00 11.95 16.54
CA SER A 187 21.33 11.67 17.82
C SER A 187 20.00 12.43 17.96
N ALA A 188 19.25 12.53 16.86
CA ALA A 188 18.04 13.34 16.80
C ALA A 188 16.97 12.86 17.79
N SER A 189 16.08 13.79 18.16
CA SER A 189 14.99 13.49 19.09
C SER A 189 14.03 12.43 18.54
N GLN A 190 13.37 11.68 19.42
CA GLN A 190 12.32 10.71 19.03
C GLN A 190 11.18 11.36 18.23
N MET A 191 10.87 12.63 18.50
CA MET A 191 9.87 13.39 17.75
C MET A 191 10.28 13.54 16.28
N THR A 192 11.56 13.80 16.00
CA THR A 192 12.06 13.93 14.63
C THR A 192 11.99 12.59 13.88
N PHE A 193 12.28 11.48 14.57
CA PHE A 193 12.08 10.14 14.01
C PHE A 193 10.60 9.89 13.69
N LEU A 194 9.69 10.17 14.62
CA LEU A 194 8.25 10.02 14.41
C LEU A 194 7.76 10.79 13.17
N LEU A 195 8.20 12.04 12.99
CA LEU A 195 7.86 12.84 11.82
C LEU A 195 8.37 12.19 10.52
N SER A 196 9.60 11.67 10.52
CA SER A 196 10.16 10.97 9.34
C SER A 196 9.36 9.70 8.99
N GLN A 197 8.89 8.97 10.00
CA GLN A 197 8.07 7.77 9.84
C GLN A 197 6.68 8.10 9.29
N ILE A 198 6.07 9.18 9.76
CA ILE A 198 4.78 9.65 9.24
C ILE A 198 4.89 10.01 7.76
N VAL A 199 5.98 10.69 7.36
CA VAL A 199 6.26 10.97 5.94
C VAL A 199 6.40 9.67 5.15
N GLY A 200 7.13 8.68 5.69
CA GLY A 200 7.26 7.35 5.08
C GLY A 200 5.91 6.66 4.86
N GLY A 201 5.04 6.63 5.89
CA GLY A 201 3.71 6.03 5.76
C GLY A 201 2.80 6.74 4.74
N LEU A 202 2.94 8.06 4.57
CA LEU A 202 2.27 8.78 3.49
C LEU A 202 2.81 8.38 2.12
N LEU A 203 4.14 8.23 1.97
CA LEU A 203 4.76 7.78 0.72
C LEU A 203 4.36 6.36 0.36
N ASP A 204 4.17 5.46 1.33
CA ASP A 204 3.69 4.09 1.10
C ASP A 204 2.34 4.06 0.36
N SER A 205 1.50 5.08 0.53
CA SER A 205 0.22 5.16 -0.17
C SER A 205 0.35 5.36 -1.70
N LEU A 206 1.55 5.72 -2.20
CA LEU A 206 1.87 5.69 -3.63
C LEU A 206 1.64 4.30 -4.24
N PHE A 207 1.93 3.23 -3.49
CA PHE A 207 1.70 1.87 -3.97
C PHE A 207 0.22 1.56 -4.18
N VAL A 208 -0.66 2.10 -3.33
CA VAL A 208 -2.12 1.92 -3.47
C VAL A 208 -2.62 2.68 -4.70
N VAL A 209 -2.16 3.92 -4.90
CA VAL A 209 -2.49 4.71 -6.10
C VAL A 209 -1.97 4.00 -7.36
N PHE A 210 -0.73 3.50 -7.32
CA PHE A 210 -0.13 2.75 -8.42
C PHE A 210 -0.90 1.48 -8.75
N SER A 211 -1.25 0.68 -7.73
CA SER A 211 -2.08 -0.52 -7.87
C SER A 211 -3.39 -0.19 -8.58
N PHE A 212 -4.09 0.85 -8.13
CA PHE A 212 -5.34 1.29 -8.76
C PHE A 212 -5.15 1.76 -10.22
N ARG A 213 -4.03 2.44 -10.53
CA ARG A 213 -3.70 2.84 -11.90
C ARG A 213 -3.41 1.65 -12.81
N VAL A 214 -2.65 0.67 -12.31
CA VAL A 214 -2.38 -0.58 -13.01
C VAL A 214 -3.70 -1.31 -13.30
N TYR A 215 -4.59 -1.41 -12.31
CA TYR A 215 -5.90 -2.04 -12.50
C TYR A 215 -6.70 -1.38 -13.64
N ASN A 216 -6.81 -0.05 -13.64
CA ASN A 216 -7.50 0.67 -14.72
C ASN A 216 -6.87 0.42 -16.09
N GLU A 217 -5.55 0.25 -16.14
CA GLU A 217 -4.85 -0.08 -17.38
C GLU A 217 -5.10 -1.53 -17.84
N THR A 218 -5.26 -2.46 -16.90
CA THR A 218 -5.66 -3.84 -17.26
C THR A 218 -7.06 -3.90 -17.85
N LEU A 219 -8.00 -3.08 -17.38
CA LEU A 219 -9.36 -3.04 -17.93
C LEU A 219 -9.38 -2.64 -19.40
N LYS A 220 -8.56 -1.65 -19.81
CA LYS A 220 -8.45 -1.21 -21.21
C LYS A 220 -7.91 -2.29 -22.16
N GLN A 221 -7.23 -3.30 -21.63
CA GLN A 221 -6.61 -4.37 -22.41
C GLN A 221 -7.49 -5.62 -22.54
N THR A 222 -8.55 -5.70 -21.74
CA THR A 222 -9.60 -6.73 -21.91
C THR A 222 -10.58 -6.20 -22.95
N PRO A 223 -10.65 -6.76 -24.17
CA PRO A 223 -11.72 -6.40 -25.09
C PRO A 223 -13.07 -6.75 -24.43
N GLU A 224 -14.07 -5.87 -24.58
CA GLU A 224 -15.44 -6.18 -24.15
C GLU A 224 -15.85 -7.55 -24.74
N PRO A 225 -16.52 -8.42 -23.97
CA PRO A 225 -17.13 -9.59 -24.55
C PRO A 225 -18.20 -9.13 -25.55
N VAL A 226 -17.93 -9.35 -26.84
CA VAL A 226 -18.89 -9.21 -27.95
C VAL A 226 -20.06 -10.16 -27.74
#